data_AF-A0A7R9UBW5-F1
#
_entry.id   AF-A0A7R9UBW5-F1
#
_cell.length_a   1.000
_cell.length_b   1.000
_cell.length_c   1.000
_cell.angle_alpha   90.00
_cell.angle_beta   90.00
_cell.angle_gamma   90.00
#
_symmetry.space_group_name_H-M   'P 1'
#
loop_
_entity.id
_entity.type
_entity.pdbx_description
1 polymer ?
#
loop_
_entity_poly.entity_id
_entity_poly.type
_entity_poly.pdbx_seq_one_letter_code
_entity_poly.pdbx_strand_id
1 'polypeptide(L)'
;MVGRPMRAAAAVVAVAWLLVSCEALSVLQSSRCLRGSSRIPRPFSSGAASSRLRALRASSEITQIEVPAEPAASEETFYKLWPALPIAPYSRRKTVVREVAKGRMWLFEQKQGILYVQVPVRMTVIRLDSGGLFVYAPVAPTKEVLRTMRELESKYGEVKYIVLPTTAVEHKVFAGPFANAFPEASAWVVPDQWSFPVQLPLSFLGFGFRKFSSLPPSSSVGSGKETVPWAADGELDHVCLGPLLSKGAGGGFEEAAFYHR
;
A
#
# COMPACT_ATOMS: atom_id res chain seq x y z
N MET A 1 1.56 44.13 -7.24
CA MET A 1 1.71 42.88 -8.02
C MET A 1 1.17 41.73 -7.20
N VAL A 2 -0.08 41.35 -7.42
CA VAL A 2 -0.72 40.18 -6.80
C VAL A 2 -1.44 39.43 -7.91
N GLY A 3 -1.23 38.12 -7.99
CA GLY A 3 -2.15 37.22 -8.71
C GLY A 3 -1.48 36.28 -9.69
N ARG A 4 -1.10 35.09 -9.21
CA ARG A 4 -1.60 33.76 -9.67
C ARG A 4 -0.71 32.64 -9.11
N PRO A 5 -1.33 31.70 -8.37
CA PRO A 5 -1.24 30.31 -8.84
C PRO A 5 -2.54 29.53 -8.53
N MET A 6 -3.47 29.47 -9.48
CA MET A 6 -4.65 28.58 -9.41
C MET A 6 -4.81 27.67 -10.63
N ARG A 7 -3.85 27.67 -11.57
CA ARG A 7 -3.98 26.89 -12.82
C ARG A 7 -3.39 25.48 -12.75
N ALA A 8 -2.39 25.22 -11.91
CA ALA A 8 -1.77 23.90 -11.81
C ALA A 8 -2.60 22.90 -10.97
N ALA A 9 -3.29 23.36 -9.93
CA ALA A 9 -4.13 22.50 -9.09
C ALA A 9 -5.39 22.01 -9.83
N ALA A 10 -5.93 22.80 -10.76
CA ALA A 10 -7.11 22.43 -11.53
C ALA A 10 -6.85 21.30 -12.54
N ALA A 11 -5.64 21.21 -13.09
CA ALA A 11 -5.28 20.18 -14.07
C ALA A 11 -5.13 18.78 -13.43
N VAL A 12 -4.61 18.70 -12.21
CA VAL A 12 -4.46 17.43 -11.47
C VAL A 12 -5.82 16.89 -11.00
N VAL A 13 -6.74 17.78 -10.61
CA VAL A 13 -8.10 17.41 -10.19
C VAL A 13 -8.94 16.92 -11.37
N ALA A 14 -8.80 17.52 -12.56
CA ALA A 14 -9.59 17.14 -13.73
C ALA A 14 -9.28 15.71 -14.24
N VAL A 15 -8.03 15.26 -14.15
CA VAL A 15 -7.63 13.90 -14.59
C VAL A 15 -8.10 12.83 -13.60
N ALA A 16 -8.10 13.13 -12.29
CA ALA A 16 -8.62 12.21 -11.27
C ALA A 16 -10.15 12.03 -11.35
N TRP A 17 -10.90 13.07 -11.72
CA TRP A 17 -12.37 13.02 -11.81
C TRP A 17 -12.91 12.21 -13.00
N LEU A 18 -12.16 12.14 -14.10
CA LEU A 18 -12.52 11.32 -15.26
C LEU A 18 -12.33 9.81 -15.02
N LEU A 19 -11.49 9.43 -14.05
CA LEU A 19 -11.20 8.04 -13.73
C LEU A 19 -12.27 7.38 -12.85
N VAL A 20 -12.90 8.12 -11.94
CA VAL A 20 -13.86 7.57 -10.96
C VAL A 20 -15.29 7.46 -11.53
N SER A 21 -15.64 8.27 -12.53
CA SER A 21 -17.04 8.38 -13.00
C SER A 21 -17.48 7.24 -13.93
N CYS A 22 -16.56 6.49 -14.55
CA CYS A 22 -16.92 5.42 -15.51
C CYS A 22 -17.16 4.04 -14.85
N GLU A 23 -16.59 3.76 -13.68
CA GLU A 23 -16.76 2.44 -13.03
C GLU A 23 -18.16 2.24 -12.42
N ALA A 24 -18.84 3.31 -12.02
CA ALA A 24 -20.15 3.21 -11.35
C ALA A 24 -21.28 2.68 -12.26
N LEU A 25 -21.14 2.75 -13.59
CA LEU A 25 -22.20 2.33 -14.53
C LEU A 25 -22.12 0.85 -14.94
N SER A 26 -21.02 0.16 -14.72
CA SER A 26 -20.82 -1.22 -15.23
C SER A 26 -21.23 -2.32 -14.24
N VAL A 27 -21.42 -2.00 -12.96
CA VAL A 27 -21.69 -2.98 -11.89
C VAL A 27 -23.17 -3.42 -11.83
N LEU A 28 -24.07 -2.77 -12.58
CA LEU A 28 -25.52 -3.00 -12.51
C LEU A 28 -26.09 -4.11 -13.40
N GLN A 29 -25.27 -4.84 -14.18
CA GLN A 29 -25.80 -5.70 -15.26
C GLN A 29 -25.43 -7.20 -15.26
N SER A 30 -24.97 -7.80 -14.17
CA SER A 30 -24.84 -9.27 -14.14
C SER A 30 -25.20 -9.91 -12.82
N SER A 31 -26.50 -10.15 -12.65
CA SER A 31 -27.04 -11.11 -11.69
C SER A 31 -27.79 -12.21 -12.44
N ARG A 32 -27.13 -13.32 -12.76
CA ARG A 32 -27.80 -14.59 -13.07
C ARG A 32 -27.22 -15.68 -12.17
N CYS A 33 -28.00 -16.04 -11.16
CA CYS A 33 -27.74 -17.13 -10.22
C CYS A 33 -27.67 -18.48 -10.95
N LEU A 34 -26.61 -19.26 -10.70
CA LEU A 34 -26.56 -20.68 -10.98
C LEU A 34 -26.81 -21.45 -9.68
N ARG A 35 -27.90 -22.22 -9.65
CA ARG A 35 -28.28 -23.15 -8.58
C ARG A 35 -27.48 -24.45 -8.75
N GLY A 36 -26.55 -24.73 -7.85
CA GLY A 36 -25.88 -26.03 -7.71
C GLY A 36 -26.50 -26.83 -6.58
N SER A 37 -27.00 -28.04 -6.89
CA SER A 37 -27.52 -29.02 -5.92
C SER A 37 -26.38 -29.94 -5.49
N SER A 38 -25.99 -29.91 -4.21
CA SER A 38 -25.05 -30.87 -3.62
C SER A 38 -25.74 -31.69 -2.53
N ARG A 39 -25.76 -33.02 -2.71
CA ARG A 39 -26.27 -33.98 -1.74
C ARG A 39 -25.21 -34.25 -0.67
N ILE A 40 -25.59 -34.10 0.59
CA ILE A 40 -24.75 -34.39 1.77
C ILE A 40 -24.88 -35.89 2.12
N PRO A 41 -23.79 -36.65 2.30
CA PRO A 41 -23.85 -37.99 2.88
C PRO A 41 -23.92 -37.94 4.41
N ARG A 42 -24.67 -38.89 4.99
CA ARG A 42 -24.90 -39.02 6.45
C ARG A 42 -23.65 -39.50 7.20
N PRO A 43 -23.45 -39.12 8.47
CA PRO A 43 -22.33 -39.60 9.27
C PRO A 43 -22.58 -41.02 9.79
N PHE A 44 -21.51 -41.82 9.80
CA PHE A 44 -21.44 -43.18 10.34
C PHE A 44 -21.18 -43.12 11.86
N SER A 45 -21.83 -44.00 12.63
CA SER A 45 -21.81 -44.01 14.09
C SER A 45 -20.69 -44.86 14.70
N SER A 46 -20.09 -44.27 15.75
CA SER A 46 -19.50 -44.87 16.97
C SER A 46 -18.34 -45.87 16.87
N GLY A 47 -17.23 -45.49 17.51
CA GLY A 47 -16.24 -46.39 18.12
C GLY A 47 -15.53 -45.64 19.24
N ALA A 48 -15.87 -45.92 20.50
CA ALA A 48 -15.31 -45.27 21.67
C ALA A 48 -13.88 -45.77 21.94
N ALA A 49 -12.91 -44.87 22.00
CA ALA A 49 -11.61 -45.09 22.61
C ALA A 49 -11.30 -43.91 23.53
N SER A 50 -11.31 -44.18 24.83
CA SER A 50 -11.01 -43.22 25.88
C SER A 50 -9.51 -42.92 25.90
N SER A 51 -9.11 -41.79 25.31
CA SER A 51 -7.82 -41.16 25.60
C SER A 51 -8.08 -39.92 26.45
N ARG A 52 -7.56 -39.92 27.69
CA ARG A 52 -7.61 -38.76 28.58
C ARG A 52 -6.68 -37.66 28.04
N LEU A 53 -7.17 -36.91 27.06
CA LEU A 53 -6.55 -35.66 26.64
C LEU A 53 -6.79 -34.61 27.73
N ARG A 54 -5.71 -34.28 28.45
CA ARG A 54 -5.69 -33.13 29.35
C ARG A 54 -5.74 -31.88 28.47
N ALA A 55 -6.94 -31.35 28.25
CA ALA A 55 -7.14 -30.10 27.53
C ALA A 55 -6.48 -28.96 28.32
N LEU A 56 -5.28 -28.56 27.91
CA LEU A 56 -4.69 -27.30 28.30
C LEU A 56 -5.62 -26.20 27.76
N ARG A 57 -6.45 -25.62 28.63
CA ARG A 57 -7.11 -24.34 28.34
C ARG A 57 -6.01 -23.28 28.28
N ALA A 58 -5.48 -23.05 27.08
CA ALA A 58 -4.84 -21.78 26.80
C ALA A 58 -5.96 -20.73 26.84
N SER A 59 -6.04 -19.98 27.94
CA SER A 59 -6.86 -18.79 28.01
C SER A 59 -6.29 -17.78 27.02
N SER A 60 -6.79 -17.78 25.80
CA SER A 60 -6.61 -16.65 24.90
C SER A 60 -7.47 -15.52 25.44
N GLU A 61 -6.92 -14.76 26.39
CA GLU A 61 -7.40 -13.40 26.60
C GLU A 61 -7.13 -12.64 25.31
N ILE A 62 -8.14 -12.61 24.44
CA ILE A 62 -8.23 -11.62 23.39
C ILE A 62 -8.42 -10.31 24.15
N THR A 63 -7.31 -9.67 24.48
CA THR A 63 -7.32 -8.29 24.97
C THR A 63 -8.09 -7.50 23.94
N GLN A 64 -9.31 -7.07 24.29
CA GLN A 64 -10.03 -6.11 23.46
C GLN A 64 -9.14 -4.87 23.38
N ILE A 65 -8.60 -4.62 22.19
CA ILE A 65 -7.87 -3.39 21.91
C ILE A 65 -8.90 -2.29 22.04
N GLU A 66 -8.87 -1.55 23.15
CA GLU A 66 -9.60 -0.29 23.26
C GLU A 66 -9.20 0.56 22.07
N VAL A 67 -10.15 0.76 21.15
CA VAL A 67 -9.96 1.67 20.02
C VAL A 67 -9.96 3.07 20.62
N PRO A 68 -8.81 3.78 20.64
CA PRO A 68 -8.79 5.12 21.19
C PRO A 68 -9.79 5.97 20.41
N ALA A 69 -10.55 6.81 21.13
CA ALA A 69 -11.43 7.79 20.51
C ALA A 69 -10.66 8.56 19.44
N GLU A 70 -11.28 8.76 18.27
CA GLU A 70 -10.64 9.43 17.14
C GLU A 70 -10.09 10.79 17.62
N PRO A 71 -8.76 11.00 17.61
CA PRO A 71 -8.20 12.22 18.17
C PRO A 71 -8.71 13.42 17.39
N ALA A 72 -9.00 14.51 18.10
CA ALA A 72 -9.52 15.73 17.53
C ALA A 72 -8.67 16.16 16.32
N ALA A 73 -9.38 16.53 15.25
CA ALA A 73 -8.84 16.98 13.98
C ALA A 73 -7.71 18.02 14.14
N SER A 74 -6.45 17.61 13.97
CA SER A 74 -5.28 18.49 14.07
C SER A 74 -4.68 18.79 12.69
N GLU A 75 -3.96 19.90 12.59
CA GLU A 75 -3.13 20.25 11.42
C GLU A 75 -2.14 19.13 11.05
N GLU A 76 -1.77 18.30 12.01
CA GLU A 76 -0.83 17.19 11.81
C GLU A 76 -1.39 16.09 10.90
N THR A 77 -2.72 15.91 10.90
CA THR A 77 -3.44 14.89 10.12
C THR A 77 -3.90 15.37 8.74
N PHE A 78 -3.72 16.65 8.44
CA PHE A 78 -4.20 17.24 7.19
C PHE A 78 -3.33 16.81 6.00
N TYR A 79 -3.96 16.31 4.94
CA TYR A 79 -3.31 15.94 3.68
C TYR A 79 -3.82 16.80 2.53
N LYS A 80 -2.99 17.73 2.04
CA LYS A 80 -3.37 18.73 1.03
C LYS A 80 -3.83 18.13 -0.31
N LEU A 81 -3.25 17.00 -0.73
CA LEU A 81 -3.51 16.39 -2.04
C LEU A 81 -4.67 15.39 -2.01
N TRP A 82 -5.49 15.39 -0.96
CA TRP A 82 -6.69 14.55 -0.86
C TRP A 82 -7.66 14.63 -2.05
N PRO A 83 -7.80 15.74 -2.80
CA PRO A 83 -8.68 15.76 -3.97
C PRO A 83 -8.23 14.83 -5.11
N ALA A 84 -6.98 14.36 -5.11
CA ALA A 84 -6.47 13.43 -6.11
C ALA A 84 -7.11 12.03 -6.00
N LEU A 85 -7.52 11.65 -4.78
CA LEU A 85 -8.32 10.45 -4.53
C LEU A 85 -9.35 10.78 -3.44
N PRO A 86 -10.52 11.35 -3.82
CA PRO A 86 -11.45 11.99 -2.90
C PRO A 86 -12.33 10.96 -2.18
N ILE A 87 -11.70 10.06 -1.44
CA ILE A 87 -12.35 9.00 -0.67
C ILE A 87 -12.08 9.20 0.82
N ALA A 88 -12.93 8.63 1.67
CA ALA A 88 -12.83 8.81 3.11
C ALA A 88 -11.42 8.40 3.60
N PRO A 89 -10.83 9.13 4.56
CA PRO A 89 -11.37 10.25 5.34
C PRO A 89 -11.12 11.64 4.71
N TYR A 90 -10.98 11.71 3.38
CA TYR A 90 -10.74 12.93 2.62
C TYR A 90 -9.46 13.64 3.07
N SER A 91 -9.60 14.85 3.60
CA SER A 91 -8.51 15.75 3.95
C SER A 91 -7.81 15.40 5.27
N ARG A 92 -8.43 14.61 6.15
CA ARG A 92 -7.89 14.32 7.49
C ARG A 92 -7.61 12.84 7.64
N ARG A 93 -6.34 12.48 7.54
CA ARG A 93 -5.88 11.09 7.55
C ARG A 93 -5.09 10.86 8.82
N LYS A 94 -5.76 10.33 9.85
CA LYS A 94 -5.08 9.88 11.05
C LYS A 94 -4.27 8.63 10.76
N THR A 95 -3.05 8.62 11.26
CA THR A 95 -2.11 7.52 11.14
C THR A 95 -1.93 6.84 12.49
N VAL A 96 -2.10 5.53 12.50
CA VAL A 96 -1.73 4.68 13.63
C VAL A 96 -0.38 4.06 13.31
N VAL A 97 0.60 4.28 14.19
CA VAL A 97 1.94 3.71 14.05
C VAL A 97 2.10 2.58 15.05
N ARG A 98 2.55 1.42 14.58
CA ARG A 98 2.80 0.23 15.41
C ARG A 98 4.19 -0.30 15.12
N GLU A 99 4.98 -0.52 16.16
CA GLU A 99 6.20 -1.30 16.07
C GLU A 99 5.83 -2.78 16.14
N VAL A 100 6.10 -3.54 15.08
CA VAL A 100 5.76 -4.98 14.99
C VAL A 100 6.97 -5.87 15.19
N ALA A 101 8.17 -5.36 14.90
CA ALA A 101 9.43 -5.96 15.30
C ALA A 101 10.29 -4.88 15.96
N LYS A 102 10.62 -5.08 17.23
CA LYS A 102 11.28 -4.07 18.06
C LYS A 102 12.59 -3.60 17.42
N GLY A 103 12.71 -2.29 17.22
CA GLY A 103 13.86 -1.62 16.63
C GLY A 103 14.12 -1.97 15.16
N ARG A 104 13.16 -2.63 14.49
CA ARG A 104 13.35 -3.24 13.17
C ARG A 104 12.23 -2.93 12.18
N MET A 105 10.97 -2.95 12.60
CA MET A 105 9.85 -2.85 11.67
C MET A 105 8.66 -2.10 12.28
N TRP A 106 8.15 -1.13 11.52
CA TRP A 106 7.03 -0.29 11.90
C TRP A 106 5.97 -0.29 10.82
N LEU A 107 4.70 -0.34 11.23
CA LEU A 107 3.54 -0.22 10.38
C LEU A 107 2.92 1.16 10.57
N PHE A 108 2.59 1.81 9.48
CA PHE A 108 1.86 3.07 9.44
C PHE A 108 0.53 2.80 8.75
N GLU A 109 -0.57 2.88 9.49
CA GLU A 109 -1.90 2.55 8.99
C GLU A 109 -2.76 3.81 8.92
N GLN A 110 -3.31 4.07 7.73
CA GLN A 110 -4.29 5.13 7.52
C GLN A 110 -5.60 4.53 7.04
N LYS A 111 -6.71 5.02 7.58
CA LYS A 111 -8.04 4.62 7.11
C LYS A 111 -8.24 5.09 5.67
N GLN A 112 -8.85 4.24 4.86
CA GLN A 112 -9.34 4.56 3.52
C GLN A 112 -10.73 3.94 3.36
N GLY A 113 -11.65 4.63 2.71
CA GLY A 113 -12.97 4.04 2.52
C GLY A 113 -13.80 4.67 1.42
N ILE A 114 -14.61 3.82 0.80
CA ILE A 114 -15.61 4.20 -0.19
C ILE A 114 -16.95 3.67 0.32
N LEU A 115 -17.94 4.56 0.43
CA LEU A 115 -19.26 4.24 0.98
C LEU A 115 -19.14 3.61 2.40
N TYR A 116 -19.66 2.39 2.57
CA TYR A 116 -19.67 1.64 3.84
C TYR A 116 -18.47 0.69 3.99
N VAL A 117 -17.55 0.66 3.03
CA VAL A 117 -16.34 -0.16 3.09
C VAL A 117 -15.18 0.70 3.57
N GLN A 118 -14.66 0.37 4.76
CA GLN A 118 -13.52 1.04 5.36
C GLN A 118 -12.40 0.03 5.58
N VAL A 119 -11.23 0.31 5.01
CA VAL A 119 -10.06 -0.56 5.05
C VAL A 119 -8.83 0.24 5.52
N PRO A 120 -7.94 -0.37 6.33
CA PRO A 120 -6.66 0.25 6.61
C PRO A 120 -5.74 0.07 5.39
N VAL A 121 -5.17 1.19 4.92
CA VAL A 121 -4.06 1.20 3.97
C VAL A 121 -2.78 1.27 4.79
N ARG A 122 -1.83 0.39 4.49
CA ARG A 122 -0.64 0.17 5.33
C ARG A 122 0.65 0.43 4.56
N MET A 123 1.48 1.28 5.15
CA MET A 123 2.90 1.41 4.81
C MET A 123 3.73 0.65 5.84
N THR A 124 4.77 -0.04 5.37
CA THR A 124 5.72 -0.76 6.24
C THR A 124 7.09 -0.11 6.12
N VAL A 125 7.71 0.19 7.25
CA VAL A 125 9.07 0.73 7.33
C VAL A 125 9.95 -0.32 7.99
N ILE A 126 11.04 -0.69 7.32
CA ILE A 126 12.00 -1.70 7.77
C ILE A 126 13.35 -1.01 7.95
N ARG A 127 13.99 -1.21 9.10
CA ARG A 127 15.39 -0.83 9.30
C ARG A 127 16.27 -1.86 8.62
N LEU A 128 17.20 -1.40 7.79
CA LEU A 128 18.18 -2.26 7.13
C LEU A 128 19.41 -2.51 8.02
N ASP A 129 19.99 -3.71 7.90
CA ASP A 129 21.28 -4.08 8.50
C ASP A 129 22.44 -3.31 7.89
N SER A 130 22.34 -2.98 6.59
CA SER A 130 23.27 -2.06 5.92
C SER A 130 23.11 -0.59 6.37
N GLY A 131 22.21 -0.33 7.32
CA GLY A 131 21.84 0.98 7.83
C GLY A 131 20.78 1.68 6.98
N GLY A 132 20.07 2.63 7.57
CA GLY A 132 18.98 3.35 6.93
C GLY A 132 17.65 2.58 6.94
N LEU A 133 16.68 3.14 6.23
CA LEU A 133 15.29 2.68 6.21
C LEU A 133 14.84 2.29 4.79
N PHE A 134 14.07 1.22 4.72
CA PHE A 134 13.33 0.76 3.55
C PHE A 134 11.83 1.00 3.77
N VAL A 135 11.17 1.67 2.84
CA VAL A 135 9.74 2.00 2.90
C VAL A 135 8.98 1.21 1.84
N TYR A 136 8.03 0.40 2.28
CA TYR A 136 7.14 -0.41 1.45
C TYR A 136 5.72 0.17 1.46
N ALA A 137 5.13 0.33 0.27
CA ALA A 137 3.74 0.76 0.05
C ALA A 137 3.36 2.07 0.77
N PRO A 138 3.96 3.23 0.41
CA PRO A 138 3.76 4.50 1.09
C PRO A 138 2.29 4.88 1.31
N VAL A 139 2.01 5.47 2.48
CA VAL A 139 0.72 6.12 2.80
C VAL A 139 0.82 7.63 2.62
N ALA A 140 -0.28 8.37 2.81
CA ALA A 140 -0.28 9.82 2.62
C ALA A 140 0.76 10.49 3.55
N PRO A 141 1.70 11.30 3.02
CA PRO A 141 2.72 11.99 3.82
C PRO A 141 2.13 13.20 4.55
N THR A 142 1.31 12.95 5.56
CA THR A 142 0.83 13.97 6.52
C THR A 142 2.00 14.45 7.39
N LYS A 143 1.84 15.58 8.08
CA LYS A 143 2.91 16.11 8.96
C LYS A 143 3.25 15.11 10.07
N GLU A 144 2.27 14.40 10.63
CA GLU A 144 2.53 13.36 11.63
C GLU A 144 3.37 12.20 11.08
N VAL A 145 3.10 11.74 9.85
CA VAL A 145 3.88 10.67 9.20
C VAL A 145 5.31 11.14 8.99
N LEU A 146 5.48 12.35 8.43
CA LEU A 146 6.80 12.90 8.17
C LEU A 146 7.60 13.11 9.46
N ARG A 147 6.97 13.61 10.53
CA ARG A 147 7.62 13.76 11.84
C ARG A 147 8.14 12.43 12.37
N THR A 148 7.29 11.40 12.41
CA THR A 148 7.71 10.07 12.88
C THR A 148 8.78 9.44 11.97
N MET A 149 8.71 9.67 10.65
CA MET A 149 9.78 9.24 9.74
C MET A 149 11.11 9.94 10.04
N ARG A 150 11.13 11.25 10.33
CA ARG A 150 12.35 11.96 10.72
C ARG A 150 12.91 11.46 12.05
N GLU A 151 12.05 11.09 13.00
CA GLU A 151 12.47 10.44 14.25
C GLU A 151 13.15 9.10 13.99
N LEU A 152 12.62 8.28 13.07
CA LEU A 152 13.25 7.03 12.65
C LEU A 152 14.58 7.28 11.92
N GLU A 153 14.65 8.28 11.02
CA GLU A 153 15.89 8.63 10.32
C GLU A 153 17.00 9.04 11.30
N SER A 154 16.66 9.82 12.33
CA SER A 154 17.62 10.24 13.36
C SER A 154 18.22 9.07 14.16
N LYS A 155 17.50 7.96 14.26
CA LYS A 155 17.91 6.78 15.07
C LYS A 155 18.58 5.70 14.24
N TYR A 156 18.12 5.49 13.00
CA TYR A 156 18.46 4.31 12.21
C TYR A 156 19.13 4.65 10.88
N GLY A 157 19.24 5.93 10.53
CA GLY A 157 19.77 6.42 9.26
C GLY A 157 18.68 6.79 8.26
N GLU A 158 19.08 7.47 7.18
CA GLU A 158 18.19 8.00 6.15
C GLU A 158 17.30 6.93 5.49
N VAL A 159 16.18 7.37 4.92
CA VAL A 159 15.39 6.53 4.02
C VAL A 159 16.19 6.29 2.73
N LYS A 160 16.60 5.05 2.49
CA LYS A 160 17.37 4.65 1.30
C LYS A 160 16.48 4.27 0.12
N TYR A 161 15.39 3.57 0.41
CA TYR A 161 14.53 2.95 -0.61
C TYR A 161 13.06 3.21 -0.31
N ILE A 162 12.33 3.63 -1.34
CA ILE A 162 10.88 3.76 -1.32
C ILE A 162 10.32 2.90 -2.44
N VAL A 163 9.49 1.92 -2.10
CA VAL A 163 8.93 0.98 -3.06
C VAL A 163 7.42 1.12 -3.09
N LEU A 164 6.85 1.38 -4.27
CA LEU A 164 5.45 1.14 -4.58
C LEU A 164 5.32 -0.29 -5.12
N PRO A 165 4.87 -1.24 -4.30
CA PRO A 165 4.91 -2.65 -4.64
C PRO A 165 3.66 -3.08 -5.40
N THR A 166 2.75 -2.20 -5.76
CA THR A 166 1.47 -2.59 -6.37
C THR A 166 1.01 -1.59 -7.43
N THR A 167 0.20 -2.04 -8.38
CA THR A 167 -0.51 -1.18 -9.32
C THR A 167 -1.81 -0.60 -8.74
N ALA A 168 -2.17 -0.98 -7.52
CA ALA A 168 -3.37 -0.53 -6.84
C ALA A 168 -3.35 0.98 -6.54
N VAL A 169 -4.46 1.64 -6.87
CA VAL A 169 -4.56 3.11 -6.87
C VAL A 169 -4.37 3.71 -5.47
N GLU A 170 -4.82 3.01 -4.43
CA GLU A 170 -4.79 3.45 -3.04
C GLU A 170 -3.37 3.68 -2.51
N HIS A 171 -2.38 2.94 -3.01
CA HIS A 171 -0.97 3.16 -2.68
C HIS A 171 -0.27 4.04 -3.72
N LYS A 172 -0.65 3.92 -4.99
CA LYS A 172 -0.04 4.66 -6.09
C LYS A 172 -0.11 6.17 -5.90
N VAL A 173 -1.27 6.69 -5.48
CA VAL A 173 -1.49 8.14 -5.34
C VAL A 173 -0.57 8.80 -4.29
N PHE A 174 -0.05 8.02 -3.34
CA PHE A 174 0.82 8.54 -2.27
C PHE A 174 2.31 8.38 -2.57
N ALA A 175 2.69 7.45 -3.46
CA ALA A 175 4.09 7.15 -3.75
C ALA A 175 4.88 8.40 -4.20
N GLY A 176 4.36 9.16 -5.16
CA GLY A 176 5.02 10.39 -5.64
C GLY A 176 5.18 11.46 -4.56
N PRO A 177 4.08 11.91 -3.92
CA PRO A 177 4.16 12.86 -2.80
C PRO A 177 5.08 12.43 -1.66
N PHE A 178 5.09 11.14 -1.31
CA PHE A 178 5.96 10.61 -0.27
C PHE A 178 7.43 10.64 -0.71
N ALA A 179 7.74 10.20 -1.93
CA ALA A 179 9.09 10.27 -2.48
C ALA A 179 9.63 11.70 -2.61
N ASN A 180 8.77 12.70 -2.82
CA ASN A 180 9.17 14.11 -2.80
C ASN A 180 9.63 14.59 -1.41
N ALA A 181 9.15 13.96 -0.32
CA ALA A 181 9.54 14.32 1.04
C ALA A 181 10.92 13.75 1.43
N PHE A 182 11.41 12.75 0.71
CA PHE A 182 12.70 12.07 0.93
C PHE A 182 13.52 12.05 -0.37
N PRO A 183 14.11 13.19 -0.78
CA PRO A 183 14.74 13.34 -2.09
C PRO A 183 16.00 12.48 -2.29
N GLU A 184 16.67 12.07 -1.21
CA GLU A 184 17.85 11.19 -1.27
C GLU A 184 17.48 9.71 -1.48
N ALA A 185 16.24 9.33 -1.14
CA ALA A 185 15.78 7.95 -1.29
C ALA A 185 15.58 7.59 -2.77
N SER A 186 16.10 6.42 -3.18
CA SER A 186 15.77 5.85 -4.49
C SER A 186 14.34 5.31 -4.47
N ALA A 187 13.59 5.62 -5.53
CA ALA A 187 12.17 5.29 -5.62
C ALA A 187 11.93 4.22 -6.69
N TRP A 188 11.18 3.18 -6.35
CA TRP A 188 10.96 2.00 -7.18
C TRP A 188 9.47 1.69 -7.29
N VAL A 189 9.04 1.21 -8.45
CA VAL A 189 7.66 0.76 -8.70
C VAL A 189 7.66 -0.59 -9.38
N VAL A 190 6.59 -1.37 -9.20
CA VAL A 190 6.33 -2.52 -10.08
C VAL A 190 6.18 -2.08 -11.56
N PRO A 191 6.63 -2.87 -12.54
CA PRO A 191 6.68 -2.48 -13.95
C PRO A 191 5.33 -2.12 -14.57
N ASP A 192 4.25 -2.84 -14.25
CA ASP A 192 2.97 -2.75 -14.96
C ASP A 192 2.06 -1.62 -14.44
N GLN A 193 2.65 -0.48 -14.06
CA GLN A 193 1.90 0.72 -13.68
C GLN A 193 1.06 1.24 -14.84
N TRP A 194 -0.23 1.41 -14.62
CA TRP A 194 -1.18 1.77 -15.67
C TRP A 194 -1.67 3.22 -15.59
N SER A 195 -2.22 3.72 -16.70
CA SER A 195 -3.09 4.90 -16.75
C SER A 195 -4.24 4.67 -17.71
N PHE A 196 -5.31 5.46 -17.53
CA PHE A 196 -6.50 5.41 -18.37
C PHE A 196 -6.86 6.83 -18.86
N PRO A 197 -7.40 7.00 -20.08
CA PRO A 197 -7.75 5.96 -21.05
C PRO A 197 -6.58 5.41 -21.88
N VAL A 198 -5.43 6.09 -21.84
CA VAL A 198 -4.21 5.70 -22.57
C VAL A 198 -3.10 5.37 -21.60
N GLN A 199 -2.24 4.43 -21.98
CA GLN A 199 -1.04 4.08 -21.22
C GLN A 199 0.03 5.15 -21.40
N LEU A 200 0.34 5.88 -20.32
CA LEU A 200 1.32 6.95 -20.30
C LEU A 200 2.66 6.42 -19.78
N PRO A 201 3.79 7.06 -20.14
CA PRO A 201 5.08 6.77 -19.54
C PRO A 201 5.06 7.00 -18.02
N LEU A 202 5.88 6.25 -17.26
CA LEU A 202 5.96 6.34 -15.79
C LEU A 202 6.07 7.78 -15.26
N SER A 203 6.84 8.64 -15.93
CA SER A 203 7.02 10.05 -15.55
C SER A 203 5.73 10.88 -15.58
N PHE A 204 4.68 10.42 -16.26
CA PHE A 204 3.38 11.09 -16.36
C PHE A 204 2.31 10.46 -15.45
N LEU A 205 2.62 9.41 -14.68
CA LEU A 205 1.65 8.66 -13.86
C LEU A 205 1.36 9.27 -12.49
N GLY A 206 1.61 10.56 -12.30
CA GLY A 206 1.32 11.25 -11.03
C GLY A 206 2.39 11.06 -9.95
N PHE A 207 3.56 10.51 -10.29
CA PHE A 207 4.71 10.39 -9.38
C PHE A 207 5.46 11.71 -9.13
N GLY A 208 4.99 12.82 -9.72
CA GLY A 208 5.66 14.13 -9.66
C GLY A 208 6.93 14.18 -10.51
N PHE A 209 7.86 15.05 -10.16
CA PHE A 209 9.14 15.19 -10.87
C PHE A 209 10.19 14.15 -10.44
N ARG A 210 9.84 13.22 -9.55
CA ARG A 210 10.76 12.18 -9.07
C ARG A 210 10.88 11.08 -10.12
N LYS A 211 12.12 10.64 -10.34
CA LYS A 211 12.40 9.46 -11.14
C LYS A 211 12.08 8.23 -10.31
N PHE A 212 11.17 7.40 -10.81
CA PHE A 212 10.96 6.05 -10.30
C PHE A 212 11.61 5.04 -11.25
N SER A 213 12.33 4.08 -10.68
CA SER A 213 12.88 2.93 -11.39
C SER A 213 11.87 1.79 -11.38
N SER A 214 11.80 1.03 -12.47
CA SER A 214 11.01 -0.19 -12.49
C SER A 214 11.74 -1.29 -11.72
N LEU A 215 11.01 -2.05 -10.91
CA LEU A 215 11.49 -3.28 -10.30
C LEU A 215 11.74 -4.33 -11.40
N PRO A 216 12.83 -5.12 -11.31
CA PRO A 216 12.96 -6.32 -12.11
C PRO A 216 11.97 -7.40 -11.62
N PRO A 217 11.69 -8.45 -12.41
CA PRO A 217 10.72 -9.49 -12.02
C PRO A 217 11.10 -10.23 -10.72
N SER A 218 12.39 -10.31 -10.40
CA SER A 218 12.89 -10.88 -9.15
C SER A 218 14.29 -10.36 -8.84
N SER A 219 14.69 -10.40 -7.56
CA SER A 219 16.07 -10.14 -7.13
C SER A 219 17.11 -11.04 -7.80
N SER A 220 16.77 -12.27 -8.18
CA SER A 220 17.71 -13.24 -8.76
C SER A 220 17.78 -13.21 -10.29
N VAL A 221 16.72 -12.72 -10.95
CA VAL A 221 16.62 -12.67 -12.41
C VAL A 221 17.08 -11.30 -12.89
N GLY A 222 18.35 -10.99 -12.62
CA GLY A 222 19.10 -9.98 -13.32
C GLY A 222 19.98 -10.69 -14.34
N SER A 223 19.66 -10.56 -15.62
CA SER A 223 20.52 -11.00 -16.72
C SER A 223 21.85 -10.23 -16.67
N GLY A 224 22.78 -10.72 -15.85
CA GLY A 224 24.20 -10.42 -15.91
C GLY A 224 24.68 -9.00 -15.56
N LYS A 225 23.86 -8.05 -15.08
CA LYS A 225 24.42 -6.70 -14.81
C LYS A 225 23.91 -5.81 -13.69
N GLU A 226 22.82 -6.07 -12.97
CA GLU A 226 22.49 -5.22 -11.80
C GLU A 226 21.56 -5.95 -10.82
N THR A 227 22.13 -6.36 -9.69
CA THR A 227 21.35 -6.79 -8.52
C THR A 227 20.71 -5.55 -7.90
N VAL A 228 19.42 -5.61 -7.56
CA VAL A 228 18.76 -4.50 -6.86
C VAL A 228 19.47 -4.20 -5.54
N PRO A 229 19.56 -2.93 -5.10
CA PRO A 229 20.46 -2.55 -4.00
C PRO A 229 20.20 -3.31 -2.68
N TRP A 230 18.94 -3.50 -2.30
CA TRP A 230 18.58 -4.24 -1.07
C TRP A 230 18.92 -5.74 -1.12
N ALA A 231 18.99 -6.33 -2.32
CA ALA A 231 19.41 -7.72 -2.51
C ALA A 231 20.93 -7.85 -2.62
N ALA A 232 21.61 -6.78 -3.07
CA ALA A 232 23.07 -6.69 -3.07
C ALA A 232 23.61 -6.58 -1.64
N ASP A 233 22.89 -5.88 -0.76
CA ASP A 233 23.16 -5.82 0.68
C ASP A 233 22.89 -7.16 1.40
N GLY A 234 22.24 -8.11 0.72
CA GLY A 234 22.01 -9.47 1.21
C GLY A 234 20.86 -9.62 2.21
N GLU A 235 20.04 -8.59 2.41
CA GLU A 235 19.03 -8.58 3.48
C GLU A 235 17.62 -8.92 2.98
N LEU A 236 17.23 -8.38 1.82
CA LEU A 236 15.89 -8.53 1.27
C LEU A 236 15.96 -9.06 -0.15
N ASP A 237 15.05 -9.98 -0.47
CA ASP A 237 14.74 -10.37 -1.83
C ASP A 237 13.30 -10.01 -2.18
N HIS A 238 13.02 -9.98 -3.50
CA HIS A 238 11.68 -9.75 -4.00
C HIS A 238 11.35 -10.63 -5.20
N VAL A 239 10.04 -10.75 -5.43
CA VAL A 239 9.45 -11.32 -6.63
C VAL A 239 8.20 -10.52 -7.01
N CYS A 240 8.08 -10.16 -8.28
CA CYS A 240 6.87 -9.56 -8.82
C CYS A 240 5.86 -10.67 -9.17
N LEU A 241 4.64 -10.51 -8.67
CA LEU A 241 3.50 -11.38 -8.88
C LEU A 241 2.54 -10.69 -9.85
N GLY A 242 2.42 -11.23 -11.06
CA GLY A 242 1.56 -10.68 -12.11
C GLY A 242 2.31 -10.45 -13.43
N PRO A 243 1.75 -9.63 -14.32
CA PRO A 243 0.47 -8.94 -14.18
C PRO A 243 -0.72 -9.89 -14.35
N LEU A 244 -1.72 -9.76 -13.47
CA LEU A 244 -3.05 -10.33 -13.65
C LEU A 244 -3.87 -9.36 -14.51
N LEU A 245 -3.97 -9.65 -15.80
CA LEU A 245 -4.64 -8.78 -16.76
C LEU A 245 -6.17 -8.83 -16.63
N SER A 246 -6.81 -7.66 -16.56
CA SER A 246 -8.27 -7.58 -16.64
C SER A 246 -8.75 -7.78 -18.09
N LYS A 247 -9.88 -8.44 -18.30
CA LYS A 247 -10.49 -8.53 -19.63
C LYS A 247 -11.08 -7.17 -20.02
N GLY A 248 -10.46 -6.47 -20.96
CA GLY A 248 -11.08 -5.34 -21.68
C GLY A 248 -10.77 -3.93 -21.17
N ALA A 249 -10.07 -3.77 -20.05
CA ALA A 249 -9.49 -2.50 -19.63
C ALA A 249 -7.97 -2.70 -19.52
N GLY A 250 -7.18 -1.92 -20.24
CA GLY A 250 -5.73 -2.09 -20.43
C GLY A 250 -4.83 -1.94 -19.19
N GLY A 251 -5.34 -2.26 -17.99
CA GLY A 251 -4.60 -2.36 -16.74
C GLY A 251 -4.54 -3.78 -16.21
N GLY A 252 -3.39 -4.15 -15.65
CA GLY A 252 -3.18 -5.37 -14.89
C GLY A 252 -3.00 -5.10 -13.40
N PHE A 253 -3.39 -6.06 -12.57
CA PHE A 253 -2.98 -6.08 -11.17
C PHE A 253 -1.61 -6.75 -11.07
N GLU A 254 -0.63 -6.05 -10.54
CA GLU A 254 0.69 -6.60 -10.24
C GLU A 254 1.07 -6.21 -8.81
N GLU A 255 1.75 -7.12 -8.10
CA GLU A 255 2.24 -6.87 -6.75
C GLU A 255 3.64 -7.48 -6.55
N ALA A 256 4.55 -6.76 -5.91
CA ALA A 256 5.85 -7.26 -5.50
C ALA A 256 5.83 -7.72 -4.04
N ALA A 257 6.13 -9.00 -3.84
CA ALA A 257 6.37 -9.59 -2.53
C ALA A 257 7.84 -9.44 -2.17
N PHE A 258 8.11 -8.94 -0.96
CA PHE A 258 9.46 -8.83 -0.39
C PHE A 258 9.59 -9.79 0.79
N TYR A 259 10.75 -10.43 0.92
CA TYR A 259 11.04 -11.38 1.99
C TYR A 259 12.51 -11.24 2.43
N HIS A 260 12.76 -11.50 3.71
CA HIS A 260 14.12 -11.58 4.23
C HIS A 260 14.81 -12.87 3.75
N ARG A 261 16.13 -12.80 3.55
CA ARG A 261 16.97 -13.99 3.35
C ARG A 261 17.20 -14.77 4.64
#